data_AF-A0A954UVF2-F1
#
_entry.id   AF-A0A954UVF2-F1
#
_cell.length_a   1.000
_cell.length_b   1.000
_cell.length_c   1.000
_cell.angle_alpha   90.00
_cell.angle_beta   90.00
_cell.angle_gamma   90.00
#
_symmetry.space_group_name_H-M   'P 1'
#
loop_
_entity.id
_entity.type
_entity.pdbx_description
1 polymer ?
#
loop_
_entity_poly.entity_id
_entity_poly.type
_entity_poly.pdbx_seq_one_letter_code
_entity_poly.pdbx_strand_id
1 'polypeptide(L)'
;MMEQDFMRRFGERLAERVHEAQVDVFVMGPHVPPRKADSELSSSARLRKFLIQRLQSEGYAVPPDLKAVIALTEKHLGKGVDLATVEHTFAEEVDLLIFIPDSNGSAAEAGYFAGLTRLRKTHLGTKAVVLLSATSKSNPGYVALGPARQLRAAGARVHYVNYSHRNVIWKIVENEVADARSLKVVRPTLGLRL
;
A
#
# COMPACT_ATOMS: atom_id res chain seq x y z
N MET A 1 -43.14 0.31 -4.24
CA MET A 1 -42.79 0.46 -2.81
C MET A 1 -41.80 -0.60 -2.34
N MET A 2 -42.07 -1.90 -2.50
CA MET A 2 -41.22 -2.98 -1.96
C MET A 2 -39.76 -2.98 -2.48
N GLU A 3 -39.54 -2.61 -3.74
CA GLU A 3 -38.20 -2.56 -4.36
C GLU A 3 -37.34 -1.39 -3.84
N GLN A 4 -37.94 -0.22 -3.65
CA GLN A 4 -37.24 0.95 -3.10
C GLN A 4 -36.82 0.72 -1.64
N ASP A 5 -37.69 0.09 -0.84
CA ASP A 5 -37.37 -0.27 0.54
C ASP A 5 -36.33 -1.38 0.66
N PHE A 6 -36.27 -2.30 -0.30
CA PHE A 6 -35.19 -3.28 -0.38
C PHE A 6 -33.86 -2.59 -0.70
N MET A 7 -33.82 -1.75 -1.74
CA MET A 7 -32.59 -1.06 -2.17
C MET A 7 -32.04 -0.13 -1.09
N ARG A 8 -32.92 0.60 -0.39
CA ARG A 8 -32.52 1.45 0.75
C ARG A 8 -31.87 0.63 1.88
N ARG A 9 -32.55 -0.41 2.36
CA ARG A 9 -32.03 -1.27 3.44
C ARG A 9 -30.76 -2.01 3.03
N PHE A 10 -30.64 -2.41 1.77
CA PHE A 10 -29.42 -3.00 1.24
C PHE A 10 -28.25 -2.00 1.28
N GLY A 11 -28.48 -0.78 0.80
CA GLY A 11 -27.48 0.30 0.83
C GLY A 11 -27.03 0.65 2.25
N GLU A 12 -27.96 0.79 3.19
CA GLU A 12 -27.67 1.08 4.61
C GLU A 12 -26.78 0.00 5.24
N ARG A 13 -27.14 -1.29 5.09
CA ARG A 13 -26.32 -2.40 5.58
C ARG A 13 -24.95 -2.48 4.92
N LEU A 14 -24.87 -2.17 3.62
CA LEU A 14 -23.60 -2.18 2.91
C LEU A 14 -22.69 -1.06 3.41
N ALA A 15 -23.24 0.14 3.66
CA ALA A 15 -22.50 1.27 4.21
C ALA A 15 -21.98 0.98 5.62
N GLU A 16 -22.79 0.35 6.48
CA GLU A 16 -22.40 -0.08 7.82
C GLU A 16 -21.24 -1.08 7.77
N ARG A 17 -21.34 -2.11 6.91
CA ARG A 17 -20.25 -3.09 6.71
C ARG A 17 -18.97 -2.44 6.21
N VAL A 18 -19.06 -1.46 5.31
CA VAL A 18 -17.90 -0.67 4.87
C VAL A 18 -17.30 0.07 6.06
N HIS A 19 -18.11 0.77 6.86
CA HIS A 19 -17.64 1.52 8.02
C HIS A 19 -16.90 0.62 9.04
N GLU A 20 -17.39 -0.58 9.29
CA GLU A 20 -16.81 -1.51 10.26
C GLU A 20 -15.59 -2.29 9.73
N ALA A 21 -15.38 -2.33 8.41
CA ALA A 21 -14.31 -3.12 7.83
C ALA A 21 -12.92 -2.59 8.21
N GLN A 22 -12.11 -3.46 8.82
CA GLN A 22 -10.69 -3.19 9.06
C GLN A 22 -9.91 -3.26 7.75
N VAL A 23 -9.02 -2.28 7.53
CA VAL A 23 -8.14 -2.22 6.36
C VAL A 23 -6.71 -2.53 6.78
N ASP A 24 -6.13 -3.52 6.13
CA ASP A 24 -4.74 -3.91 6.25
C ASP A 24 -3.90 -3.12 5.23
N VAL A 25 -2.90 -2.39 5.69
CA VAL A 25 -2.08 -1.50 4.85
C VAL A 25 -0.61 -1.85 5.00
N PHE A 26 0.06 -2.06 3.86
CA PHE A 26 1.52 -2.26 3.84
C PHE A 26 2.22 -1.08 3.18
N VAL A 27 3.19 -0.47 3.87
CA VAL A 27 3.95 0.69 3.39
C VAL A 27 5.39 0.30 3.08
N MET A 28 5.69 0.16 1.80
CA MET A 28 7.01 -0.12 1.24
C MET A 28 7.74 1.17 0.89
N GLY A 29 9.07 1.15 1.01
CA GLY A 29 9.89 2.32 0.75
C GLY A 29 11.23 2.28 1.49
N PRO A 30 11.95 3.41 1.57
CA PRO A 30 13.29 3.43 2.14
C PRO A 30 13.31 2.91 3.58
N HIS A 31 14.37 2.17 3.90
CA HIS A 31 14.59 1.69 5.26
C HIS A 31 14.65 2.86 6.25
N VAL A 32 13.92 2.73 7.36
CA VAL A 32 13.91 3.71 8.46
C VAL A 32 14.65 3.08 9.64
N PRO A 33 15.90 3.49 9.91
CA PRO A 33 16.65 2.95 11.04
C PRO A 33 16.01 3.38 12.37
N PRO A 34 15.89 2.48 13.37
CA PRO A 34 15.15 2.76 14.61
C PRO A 34 15.81 3.83 15.50
N ARG A 35 17.12 4.08 15.35
CA ARG A 35 17.89 5.01 16.21
C ARG A 35 18.32 6.31 15.53
N LYS A 36 17.97 6.52 14.26
CA LYS A 36 18.34 7.76 13.55
C LYS A 36 17.38 8.89 13.87
N ALA A 37 17.94 10.08 14.08
CA ALA A 37 17.15 11.30 14.21
C ALA A 37 16.43 11.61 12.88
N ASP A 38 15.25 12.22 12.94
CA ASP A 38 14.48 12.57 11.74
C ASP A 38 15.27 13.47 10.78
N SER A 39 16.15 14.32 11.28
CA SER A 39 17.03 15.18 10.49
C SER A 39 18.03 14.40 9.62
N GLU A 40 18.35 13.17 9.98
CA GLU A 40 19.29 12.30 9.27
C GLU A 40 18.61 11.38 8.24
N LEU A 41 17.29 11.42 8.18
CA LEU A 41 16.48 10.61 7.26
C LEU A 41 16.24 11.37 5.95
N SER A 42 16.27 10.64 4.83
CA SER A 42 15.81 11.17 3.55
C SER A 42 14.35 11.63 3.67
N SER A 43 13.93 12.55 2.80
CA SER A 43 12.54 13.03 2.76
C SER A 43 11.53 11.88 2.56
N SER A 44 11.88 10.89 1.73
CA SER A 44 11.11 9.67 1.50
C SER A 44 11.08 8.71 2.69
N ALA A 45 12.19 8.53 3.42
CA ALA A 45 12.22 7.75 4.65
C ALA A 45 11.36 8.41 5.74
N ARG A 46 11.42 9.74 5.87
CA ARG A 46 10.54 10.51 6.77
C ARG A 46 9.08 10.40 6.39
N LEU A 47 8.76 10.42 5.10
CA LEU A 47 7.40 10.22 4.63
C LEU A 47 6.89 8.82 4.99
N ARG A 48 7.68 7.77 4.74
CA ARG A 48 7.32 6.40 5.12
C ARG A 48 7.05 6.29 6.61
N LYS A 49 7.95 6.80 7.45
CA LYS A 49 7.78 6.83 8.91
C LYS A 49 6.49 7.55 9.31
N PHE A 50 6.24 8.73 8.75
CA PHE A 50 5.03 9.52 8.98
C PHE A 50 3.75 8.74 8.63
N LEU A 51 3.71 8.10 7.45
CA LEU A 51 2.53 7.34 7.01
C LEU A 51 2.27 6.14 7.91
N ILE A 52 3.30 5.36 8.27
CA ILE A 52 3.15 4.21 9.18
C ILE A 52 2.58 4.67 10.52
N GLN A 53 3.17 5.71 11.12
CA GLN A 53 2.72 6.24 12.42
C GLN A 53 1.30 6.79 12.35
N ARG A 54 0.97 7.53 11.28
CA ARG A 54 -0.37 8.11 11.12
C ARG A 54 -1.43 7.02 10.91
N LEU A 55 -1.16 6.06 10.04
CA LEU A 55 -2.06 4.92 9.81
C LEU A 55 -2.32 4.15 11.12
N GLN A 56 -1.27 3.87 11.89
CA GLN A 56 -1.40 3.21 13.19
C GLN A 56 -2.22 4.05 14.19
N SER A 57 -2.01 5.37 14.24
CA SER A 57 -2.77 6.26 15.13
C SER A 57 -4.26 6.35 14.81
N GLU A 58 -4.63 6.10 13.55
CA GLU A 58 -6.02 6.08 13.07
C GLU A 58 -6.64 4.67 13.16
N GLY A 59 -5.92 3.70 13.73
CA GLY A 59 -6.42 2.34 13.98
C GLY A 59 -6.32 1.36 12.80
N TYR A 60 -5.58 1.71 11.74
CA TYR A 60 -5.34 0.78 10.62
C TYR A 60 -4.33 -0.31 10.99
N ALA A 61 -4.54 -1.51 10.43
CA ALA A 61 -3.61 -2.61 10.62
C ALA A 61 -2.41 -2.43 9.70
N VAL A 62 -1.30 -1.98 10.28
CA VAL A 62 -0.02 -1.83 9.57
C VAL A 62 0.97 -2.80 10.19
N PRO A 63 1.61 -3.69 9.40
CA PRO A 63 2.62 -4.59 9.92
C PRO A 63 3.68 -3.82 10.71
N PRO A 64 4.01 -4.24 11.94
CA PRO A 64 5.11 -3.66 12.68
C PRO A 64 6.45 -4.00 12.01
N ASP A 65 7.55 -3.47 12.56
CA ASP A 65 8.93 -3.69 12.08
C ASP A 65 9.13 -5.08 11.43
N LEU A 66 9.45 -5.09 10.13
CA LEU A 66 9.61 -6.32 9.33
C LEU A 66 10.64 -7.28 9.94
N LYS A 67 11.61 -6.79 10.71
CA LYS A 67 12.53 -7.66 11.44
C LYS A 67 11.84 -8.51 12.50
N ALA A 68 10.89 -7.93 13.24
CA ALA A 68 10.11 -8.66 14.22
C ALA A 68 9.21 -9.70 13.53
N VAL A 69 8.66 -9.36 12.37
CA VAL A 69 7.88 -10.32 11.58
C VAL A 69 8.75 -11.46 11.08
N ILE A 70 9.90 -11.19 10.46
CA ILE A 70 10.83 -12.24 10.00
C ILE A 70 11.20 -13.16 11.15
N ALA A 71 11.57 -12.62 12.32
CA ALA A 71 11.91 -13.43 13.48
C ALA A 71 10.75 -14.33 13.94
N LEU A 72 9.51 -13.83 13.89
CA LEU A 72 8.32 -14.63 14.17
C LEU A 72 8.08 -15.69 13.08
N THR A 73 8.21 -15.32 11.81
CA THR A 73 7.99 -16.23 10.69
C THR A 73 9.06 -17.34 10.64
N GLU A 74 10.33 -17.02 10.88
CA GLU A 74 11.42 -18.00 11.00
C GLU A 74 11.16 -19.02 12.12
N LYS A 75 10.59 -18.56 13.24
CA LYS A 75 10.21 -19.44 14.36
C LYS A 75 9.15 -20.46 13.95
N HIS A 76 8.24 -20.11 13.06
CA HIS A 76 7.11 -20.96 12.66
C HIS A 76 7.36 -21.76 11.36
N LEU A 77 8.15 -21.22 10.42
CA LEU A 77 8.34 -21.77 9.07
C LEU A 77 9.80 -22.21 8.79
N GLY A 78 10.73 -21.96 9.71
CA GLY A 78 12.15 -22.35 9.60
C GLY A 78 13.07 -21.29 8.97
N LYS A 79 14.38 -21.57 8.95
CA LYS A 79 15.48 -20.63 8.59
C LYS A 79 15.60 -20.27 7.10
N GLY A 80 14.57 -20.54 6.29
CA GLY A 80 14.54 -20.23 4.85
C GLY A 80 13.74 -18.98 4.49
N VAL A 81 13.14 -18.32 5.48
CA VAL A 81 12.29 -17.15 5.27
C VAL A 81 13.15 -15.89 5.23
N ASP A 82 13.34 -15.33 4.04
CA ASP A 82 14.02 -14.06 3.86
C ASP A 82 13.05 -12.87 3.83
N LEU A 83 13.60 -11.66 3.91
CA LEU A 83 12.84 -10.42 3.89
C LEU A 83 11.98 -10.29 2.63
N ALA A 84 12.51 -10.67 1.46
CA ALA A 84 11.81 -10.56 0.19
C ALA A 84 10.55 -11.46 0.16
N THR A 85 10.65 -12.68 0.70
CA THR A 85 9.53 -13.61 0.82
C THR A 85 8.44 -13.03 1.74
N VAL A 86 8.82 -12.47 2.88
CA VAL A 86 7.87 -11.85 3.82
C VAL A 86 7.19 -10.64 3.20
N GLU A 87 7.94 -9.76 2.55
CA GLU A 87 7.39 -8.59 1.86
C GLU A 87 6.44 -8.96 0.73
N HIS A 88 6.78 -10.00 -0.04
CA HIS A 88 5.90 -10.53 -1.08
C HIS A 88 4.58 -11.04 -0.51
N THR A 89 4.63 -11.87 0.54
CA THR A 89 3.42 -12.40 1.19
C THR A 89 2.56 -11.27 1.75
N PHE A 90 3.16 -10.30 2.45
CA PHE A 90 2.38 -9.14 2.92
C PHE A 90 1.73 -8.37 1.79
N ALA A 91 2.48 -8.10 0.71
CA ALA A 91 1.94 -7.42 -0.45
C ALA A 91 0.76 -8.17 -1.06
N GLU A 92 0.72 -9.51 -1.02
CA GLU A 92 -0.40 -10.32 -1.49
C GLU A 92 -1.61 -10.31 -0.55
N GLU A 93 -1.40 -10.26 0.77
CA GLU A 93 -2.46 -10.38 1.77
C GLU A 93 -3.13 -9.04 2.16
N VAL A 94 -2.42 -7.90 2.06
CA VAL A 94 -3.00 -6.60 2.48
C VAL A 94 -4.08 -6.07 1.53
N ASP A 95 -4.95 -5.20 2.03
CA ASP A 95 -5.98 -4.52 1.22
C ASP A 95 -5.41 -3.34 0.43
N LEU A 96 -4.37 -2.68 0.95
CA LEU A 96 -3.73 -1.52 0.34
C LEU A 96 -2.22 -1.61 0.44
N LEU A 97 -1.55 -1.43 -0.69
CA LEU A 97 -0.10 -1.42 -0.81
C LEU A 97 0.39 -0.02 -1.21
N ILE A 98 1.20 0.61 -0.37
CA ILE A 98 1.76 1.95 -0.63
C ILE A 98 3.25 1.81 -0.93
N PHE A 99 3.68 2.21 -2.14
CA PHE A 99 5.07 2.24 -2.56
C PHE A 99 5.65 3.66 -2.52
N ILE A 100 6.81 3.82 -1.89
CA ILE A 100 7.66 5.00 -1.99
C ILE A 100 9.01 4.58 -2.57
N PRO A 101 9.13 4.40 -3.90
CA PRO A 101 10.32 3.79 -4.53
C PRO A 101 11.45 4.80 -4.74
N ASP A 102 11.99 5.34 -3.64
CA ASP A 102 12.96 6.45 -3.62
C ASP A 102 14.31 6.06 -2.98
N SER A 103 14.62 4.76 -2.99
CA SER A 103 15.91 4.17 -2.64
C SER A 103 16.20 2.97 -3.57
N ASN A 104 17.45 2.51 -3.64
CA ASN A 104 17.80 1.35 -4.49
C ASN A 104 16.98 0.09 -4.13
N GLY A 105 16.80 -0.18 -2.82
CA GLY A 105 16.00 -1.32 -2.35
C GLY A 105 14.53 -1.19 -2.76
N SER A 106 13.90 -0.06 -2.44
CA SER A 106 12.49 0.18 -2.78
C SER A 106 12.20 0.30 -4.27
N ALA A 107 13.20 0.73 -5.07
CA ALA A 107 13.13 0.68 -6.53
C ALA A 107 13.17 -0.76 -7.05
N ALA A 108 13.98 -1.63 -6.44
CA ALA A 108 14.04 -3.06 -6.76
C ALA A 108 12.73 -3.77 -6.40
N GLU A 109 12.16 -3.48 -5.21
CA GLU A 109 10.84 -3.95 -4.79
C GLU A 109 9.77 -3.57 -5.83
N ALA A 110 9.69 -2.29 -6.19
CA ALA A 110 8.73 -1.82 -7.20
C ALA A 110 8.90 -2.55 -8.55
N GLY A 111 10.16 -2.80 -8.97
CA GLY A 111 10.46 -3.56 -10.18
C GLY A 111 10.02 -5.03 -10.10
N TYR A 112 10.27 -5.68 -8.97
CA TYR A 112 9.84 -7.04 -8.70
C TYR A 112 8.32 -7.17 -8.76
N PHE A 113 7.58 -6.31 -8.05
CA PHE A 113 6.12 -6.34 -8.05
C PHE A 113 5.51 -5.96 -9.40
N ALA A 114 6.08 -4.99 -10.11
CA ALA A 114 5.70 -4.69 -11.48
C ALA A 114 5.84 -5.92 -12.40
N GLY A 115 6.94 -6.66 -12.25
CA GLY A 115 7.20 -7.91 -12.96
C GLY A 115 6.18 -9.00 -12.62
N LEU A 116 5.89 -9.21 -11.33
CA LEU A 116 4.89 -10.17 -10.87
C LEU A 116 3.51 -9.88 -11.44
N THR A 117 3.07 -8.61 -11.37
CA THR A 117 1.77 -8.21 -11.89
C THR A 117 1.65 -8.47 -13.39
N ARG A 118 2.73 -8.23 -14.14
CA ARG A 118 2.76 -8.51 -15.59
C ARG A 118 2.78 -10.01 -15.90
N LEU A 119 3.65 -10.77 -15.24
CA LEU A 119 3.94 -12.17 -15.61
C LEU A 119 2.95 -13.15 -15.01
N ARG A 120 2.53 -12.92 -13.76
CA ARG A 120 1.65 -13.81 -13.00
C ARG A 120 0.21 -13.32 -12.90
N LYS A 121 -0.11 -12.21 -13.56
CA LYS A 121 -1.45 -11.57 -13.55
C LYS A 121 -1.99 -11.37 -12.12
N THR A 122 -1.12 -10.98 -11.20
CA THR A 122 -1.53 -10.74 -9.82
C THR A 122 -2.36 -9.46 -9.69
N HIS A 123 -3.22 -9.42 -8.69
CA HIS A 123 -4.10 -8.27 -8.42
C HIS A 123 -3.41 -7.11 -7.69
N LEU A 124 -2.09 -7.23 -7.46
CA LEU A 124 -1.27 -6.26 -6.74
C LEU A 124 -1.38 -4.84 -7.32
N GLY A 125 -1.46 -4.71 -8.65
CA GLY A 125 -1.64 -3.42 -9.30
C GLY A 125 -2.89 -2.68 -8.81
N THR A 126 -4.04 -3.36 -8.73
CA THR A 126 -5.33 -2.73 -8.39
C THR A 126 -5.43 -2.23 -6.96
N LYS A 127 -4.58 -2.73 -6.07
CA LYS A 127 -4.49 -2.29 -4.67
C LYS A 127 -3.24 -1.49 -4.36
N ALA A 128 -2.42 -1.17 -5.38
CA ALA A 128 -1.18 -0.43 -5.20
C ALA A 128 -1.35 1.08 -5.42
N VAL A 129 -0.67 1.84 -4.57
CA VAL A 129 -0.51 3.30 -4.66
C VAL A 129 0.98 3.59 -4.71
N VAL A 130 1.45 4.24 -5.77
CA VAL A 130 2.85 4.60 -5.94
C VAL A 130 2.99 6.11 -5.74
N LEU A 131 3.74 6.50 -4.71
CA LEU A 131 4.07 7.88 -4.39
C LEU A 131 5.48 8.18 -4.91
N LEU A 132 5.56 8.86 -6.04
CA LEU A 132 6.81 9.31 -6.65
C LEU A 132 7.11 10.76 -6.26
N SER A 133 8.38 11.12 -6.22
CA SER A 133 8.79 12.51 -6.03
C SER A 133 8.26 13.38 -7.17
N ALA A 134 7.82 14.61 -6.86
CA ALA A 134 7.42 15.60 -7.86
C ALA A 134 8.51 15.85 -8.91
N THR A 135 9.79 15.73 -8.53
CA THR A 135 10.94 15.86 -9.45
C THR A 135 10.95 14.79 -10.53
N SER A 136 10.41 13.59 -10.26
CA SER A 136 10.30 12.51 -11.24
C SER A 136 9.30 12.79 -12.36
N LYS A 137 8.46 13.82 -12.23
CA LYS A 137 7.54 14.24 -13.30
C LYS A 137 8.27 14.97 -14.43
N SER A 138 9.23 15.82 -14.09
CA SER A 138 10.04 16.58 -15.06
C SER A 138 11.29 15.84 -15.49
N ASN A 139 11.85 14.98 -14.64
CA ASN A 139 13.01 14.16 -14.94
C ASN A 139 12.71 12.68 -14.63
N PRO A 140 12.07 11.95 -15.55
CA PRO A 140 11.61 10.60 -15.30
C PRO A 140 12.80 9.62 -15.30
N GLY A 141 13.13 9.09 -14.12
CA GLY A 141 14.12 8.03 -13.96
C GLY A 141 13.57 6.62 -14.25
N TYR A 142 14.42 5.60 -14.06
CA TYR A 142 14.08 4.18 -14.28
C TYR A 142 12.73 3.77 -13.67
N VAL A 143 12.52 4.09 -12.39
CA VAL A 143 11.28 3.74 -11.66
C VAL A 143 10.05 4.34 -12.32
N ALA A 144 10.11 5.61 -12.74
CA ALA A 144 9.00 6.31 -13.36
C ALA A 144 8.69 5.78 -14.77
N LEU A 145 9.74 5.46 -15.55
CA LEU A 145 9.60 4.99 -16.93
C LEU A 145 9.22 3.50 -17.04
N GLY A 146 9.62 2.68 -16.07
CA GLY A 146 9.41 1.23 -16.05
C GLY A 146 8.41 0.80 -14.98
N PRO A 147 8.87 0.43 -13.76
CA PRO A 147 8.03 -0.14 -12.71
C PRO A 147 6.71 0.59 -12.44
N ALA A 148 6.73 1.91 -12.24
CA ALA A 148 5.52 2.68 -11.95
C ALA A 148 4.55 2.69 -13.13
N ARG A 149 5.05 2.76 -14.37
CA ARG A 149 4.23 2.67 -15.58
C ARG A 149 3.58 1.30 -15.71
N GLN A 150 4.31 0.24 -15.42
CA GLN A 150 3.80 -1.13 -15.48
C GLN A 150 2.75 -1.39 -14.39
N LEU A 151 2.98 -0.92 -13.17
CA LEU A 151 2.00 -0.99 -12.08
C LEU A 151 0.75 -0.18 -12.43
N ARG A 152 0.90 1.03 -12.99
CA ARG A 152 -0.23 1.85 -13.46
C ARG A 152 -1.04 1.13 -14.54
N ALA A 153 -0.38 0.48 -15.49
CA ALA A 153 -1.06 -0.30 -16.53
C ALA A 153 -1.88 -1.48 -15.96
N ALA A 154 -1.55 -1.92 -14.74
CA ALA A 154 -2.28 -2.94 -14.00
C ALA A 154 -3.27 -2.39 -12.96
N GLY A 155 -3.58 -1.10 -13.02
CA GLY A 155 -4.57 -0.45 -12.16
C GLY A 155 -4.00 0.27 -10.93
N ALA A 156 -2.68 0.36 -10.78
CA ALA A 156 -2.11 1.10 -9.65
C ALA A 156 -2.33 2.60 -9.81
N ARG A 157 -2.63 3.25 -8.69
CA ARG A 157 -2.77 4.69 -8.58
C ARG A 157 -1.37 5.27 -8.38
N VAL A 158 -0.96 6.23 -9.23
CA VAL A 158 0.42 6.73 -9.22
C VAL A 158 0.40 8.25 -9.13
N HIS A 159 0.91 8.77 -8.02
CA HIS A 159 0.91 10.18 -7.68
C HIS A 159 2.34 10.73 -7.66
N TYR A 160 2.54 11.90 -8.25
CA TYR A 160 3.77 12.67 -8.12
C TYR A 160 3.57 13.72 -7.03
N VAL A 161 4.29 13.61 -5.93
CA VAL A 161 4.07 14.38 -4.70
C VAL A 161 5.35 15.05 -4.21
N ASN A 162 5.22 16.19 -3.54
CA ASN A 162 6.32 16.77 -2.78
C ASN A 162 6.34 16.13 -1.38
N TYR A 163 7.35 15.31 -1.08
CA TYR A 163 7.46 14.58 0.19
C TYR A 163 7.50 15.48 1.44
N SER A 164 7.80 16.78 1.28
CA SER A 164 7.71 17.75 2.36
C SER A 164 6.27 18.11 2.73
N HIS A 165 5.29 17.94 1.83
CA HIS A 165 3.88 18.31 2.03
C HIS A 165 3.07 17.15 2.61
N ARG A 166 3.45 16.70 3.81
CA ARG A 166 2.90 15.49 4.46
C ARG A 166 1.38 15.49 4.59
N ASN A 167 0.75 16.62 4.91
CA ASN A 167 -0.71 16.72 5.04
C ASN A 167 -1.43 16.54 3.70
N VAL A 168 -0.82 16.99 2.59
CA VAL A 168 -1.38 16.79 1.25
C VAL A 168 -1.28 15.31 0.87
N ILE A 169 -0.15 14.68 1.16
CA ILE A 169 0.05 13.25 0.92
C ILE A 169 -0.88 12.41 1.79
N TRP A 170 -1.11 12.83 3.04
CA TRP A 170 -2.07 12.16 3.92
C TRP A 170 -3.47 12.13 3.33
N LYS A 171 -3.97 13.27 2.81
CA LYS A 171 -5.29 13.31 2.16
C LYS A 171 -5.40 12.36 0.97
N ILE A 172 -4.31 12.17 0.21
CA ILE A 172 -4.26 11.15 -0.83
C ILE A 172 -4.43 9.78 -0.18
N VAL A 173 -3.53 9.41 0.74
CA VAL A 173 -3.56 8.09 1.40
C VAL A 173 -4.89 7.79 2.09
N GLU A 174 -5.50 8.78 2.74
CA GLU A 174 -6.80 8.68 3.40
C GLU A 174 -7.91 8.28 2.42
N ASN A 175 -7.97 8.91 1.25
CA ASN A 175 -8.91 8.54 0.19
C ASN A 175 -8.63 7.12 -0.32
N GLU A 176 -7.36 6.77 -0.51
CA GLU A 176 -6.97 5.45 -1.02
C GLU A 176 -7.34 4.32 -0.04
N VAL A 177 -7.27 4.60 1.27
CA VAL A 177 -7.71 3.71 2.34
C VAL A 177 -9.25 3.59 2.38
N ALA A 178 -9.97 4.69 2.19
CA ALA A 178 -11.43 4.65 2.08
C ALA A 178 -11.88 3.79 0.88
N ASP A 179 -11.22 3.96 -0.27
CA ASP A 179 -11.47 3.13 -1.46
C ASP A 179 -11.15 1.65 -1.20
N ALA A 180 -10.02 1.35 -0.56
CA ALA A 180 -9.64 -0.02 -0.22
C ALA A 180 -10.69 -0.67 0.71
N ARG A 181 -11.16 0.06 1.71
CA ARG A 181 -12.24 -0.34 2.62
C ARG A 181 -13.52 -0.69 1.86
N SER A 182 -13.95 0.19 0.96
CA SER A 182 -15.12 -0.06 0.12
C SER A 182 -14.94 -1.29 -0.77
N LEU A 183 -13.78 -1.44 -1.43
CA LEU A 183 -13.49 -2.57 -2.31
C LEU A 183 -13.48 -3.91 -1.56
N LYS A 184 -12.92 -3.94 -0.35
CA LYS A 184 -12.89 -5.13 0.53
C LYS A 184 -14.29 -5.68 0.81
N VAL A 185 -15.28 -4.81 0.97
CA VAL A 185 -16.67 -5.21 1.28
C VAL A 185 -17.51 -5.42 0.03
N VAL A 186 -17.42 -4.50 -0.94
CA VAL A 186 -18.30 -4.48 -2.11
C VAL A 186 -17.99 -5.63 -3.07
N ARG A 187 -16.71 -5.89 -3.37
CA ARG A 187 -16.35 -6.95 -4.33
C ARG A 187 -16.88 -8.33 -3.91
N PRO A 188 -16.62 -8.82 -2.69
CA PRO A 188 -17.17 -10.11 -2.25
C PRO A 188 -18.69 -10.11 -2.21
N THR A 189 -19.32 -8.99 -1.79
CA THR A 189 -20.78 -8.88 -1.73
C THR A 189 -21.43 -8.99 -3.12
N LEU A 190 -20.73 -8.56 -4.17
CA LEU A 190 -21.16 -8.67 -5.56
C LEU A 190 -20.64 -9.92 -6.29
N GLY A 191 -19.96 -10.84 -5.58
CA GLY A 191 -19.37 -12.04 -6.18
C GLY A 191 -18.14 -11.78 -7.07
N LEU A 192 -17.52 -10.60 -6.96
CA LEU A 192 -16.30 -10.25 -7.68
C LEU A 192 -15.08 -10.74 -6.87
N ARG A 193 -14.15 -11.44 -7.53
CA ARG A 193 -12.87 -11.84 -6.91
C ARG A 193 -11.91 -10.64 -6.86
N LEU A 194 -11.07 -10.59 -5.81
CA LEU A 194 -10.01 -9.61 -5.66
C LEU A 194 -8.94 -9.79 -6.73
#